data_AF-A0A9E1PYM1-F1
#
_entry.id   AF-A0A9E1PYM1-F1
#
_cell.length_a   1.000
_cell.length_b   1.000
_cell.length_c   1.000
_cell.angle_alpha   90.00
_cell.angle_beta   90.00
_cell.angle_gamma   90.00
#
_symmetry.space_group_name_H-M   'P 1'
#
loop_
_entity.id
_entity.type
_entity.pdbx_description
1 polymer ?
#
loop_
_entity_poly.entity_id
_entity_poly.type
_entity_poly.pdbx_seq_one_letter_code
_entity_poly.pdbx_strand_id
1 'polypeptide(L)' 'MSVKSLVEMHGGTVRIESELDQGTSVILHFPAERMVRNLAV' A
#
# COMPACT_ATOMS: atom_id res chain seq x y z
N MET A 1 -3.88 15.26 5.11
CA MET A 1 -3.02 14.06 5.23
C MET A 1 -3.25 13.19 4.00
N SER A 2 -2.21 12.71 3.31
CA SER A 2 -2.35 11.91 2.09
C SER A 2 -2.10 10.42 2.36
N VAL A 3 -2.68 9.53 1.53
CA VAL A 3 -2.41 8.08 1.63
C VAL A 3 -0.92 7.77 1.51
N LYS A 4 -0.21 8.46 0.61
CA LYS A 4 1.25 8.34 0.47
C LYS A 4 1.98 8.65 1.77
N SER A 5 1.70 9.80 2.39
CA SER A 5 2.32 10.16 3.67
C SER A 5 2.00 9.15 4.79
N LEU A 6 0.78 8.59 4.79
CA LEU A 6 0.41 7.56 5.75
C LEU A 6 1.26 6.31 5.54
N VAL A 7 1.33 5.79 4.32
CA VAL A 7 2.09 4.58 3.99
C VAL A 7 3.57 4.74 4.32
N GLU A 8 4.17 5.87 3.96
CA GLU A 8 5.59 6.18 4.22
C GLU A 8 5.89 6.24 5.73
N MET A 9 5.03 6.87 6.53
CA MET A 9 5.19 6.87 8.00
C MET A 9 5.14 5.47 8.61
N HIS A 10 4.47 4.52 7.97
CA HIS A 10 4.42 3.13 8.42
C HIS A 10 5.58 2.29 7.89
N GLY A 11 6.55 2.89 7.20
CA GLY A 11 7.71 2.22 6.59
C GLY A 11 7.37 1.50 5.28
N GLY A 12 6.20 1.79 4.70
CA GLY A 12 5.76 1.23 3.43
C GLY A 12 6.15 2.07 2.22
N THR A 13 5.77 1.61 1.04
CA THR A 13 5.95 2.32 -0.23
C THR A 13 4.66 2.34 -1.05
N VAL A 14 4.53 3.33 -1.95
CA VAL A 14 3.39 3.49 -2.87
C VAL A 14 3.90 3.51 -4.30
N ARG A 15 3.32 2.64 -5.14
CA ARG A 15 3.56 2.60 -6.59
C ARG A 15 2.25 2.80 -7.33
N ILE A 16 2.28 3.58 -8.41
CA ILE A 16 1.11 3.85 -9.25
C ILE A 16 1.47 3.44 -10.67
N GLU A 17 0.61 2.62 -11.26
CA GLU A 17 0.70 2.19 -12.66
C GLU A 17 -0.58 2.64 -13.35
N SER A 18 -0.47 3.24 -14.52
CA SER A 18 -1.64 3.69 -15.28
C SER A 18 -1.38 3.53 -16.76
N GLU A 19 -2.40 3.07 -17.47
CA GLU A 19 -2.37 2.95 -18.92
C GLU A 19 -3.69 3.49 -19.48
N LEU A 20 -3.60 4.21 -20.60
CA LEU A 20 -4.76 4.83 -21.25
C LEU A 20 -5.77 3.73 -21.62
N ASP A 21 -7.05 3.98 -21.37
CA ASP A 21 -8.16 3.03 -21.58
C ASP A 21 -8.05 1.70 -20.79
N GLN A 22 -7.05 1.53 -19.92
CA GLN A 22 -6.91 0.37 -19.01
C GLN A 22 -7.08 0.74 -17.53
N GLY A 23 -7.11 2.04 -17.22
CA GLY A 23 -7.31 2.56 -15.87
C GLY A 23 -6.01 2.75 -15.09
N THR A 24 -6.13 2.72 -13.76
CA THR A 24 -5.04 3.01 -12.82
C THR A 24 -5.02 1.99 -11.69
N SER A 25 -3.84 1.41 -11.46
CA SER A 25 -3.54 0.54 -10.32
C SER A 25 -2.70 1.30 -9.30
N VAL A 26 -3.15 1.30 -8.05
CA VAL A 26 -2.40 1.85 -6.91
C VAL A 26 -2.00 0.70 -6.01
N ILE A 27 -0.69 0.49 -5.86
CA ILE A 27 -0.10 -0.63 -5.15
C ILE A 27 0.56 -0.09 -3.88
N LEU A 28 0.12 -0.59 -2.72
CA LEU A 28 0.65 -0.24 -1.41
C LEU A 28 1.44 -1.43 -0.87
N HIS A 29 2.71 -1.22 -0.52
CA HIS A 29 3.54 -2.24 0.10
C HIS A 29 3.82 -1.87 1.54
N PHE A 30 3.55 -2.78 2.48
CA PHE A 30 3.84 -2.62 3.90
C PHE A 30 4.83 -3.69 4.38
N PRO A 31 5.75 -3.38 5.30
CA PRO A 31 6.66 -4.37 5.88
C PRO A 31 5.91 -5.49 6.60
N ALA A 32 6.24 -6.74 6.29
CA ALA A 32 5.52 -7.90 6.78
C ALA A 32 5.64 -8.08 8.31
N GLU A 33 6.77 -7.68 8.89
CA GLU A 33 7.04 -7.71 10.33
C GLU A 33 6.13 -6.79 11.15
N ARG A 34 5.42 -5.85 10.50
CA ARG A 34 4.44 -4.95 11.13
C ARG A 34 3.00 -5.44 10.99
N MET A 35 2.79 -6.56 10.30
CA MET A 35 1.47 -7.13 10.11
C MET A 35 1.08 -7.96 11.33
N VAL A 36 -0.02 -7.59 12.00
CA VAL A 36 -0.64 -8.46 12.99
C VAL A 36 -1.27 -9.63 12.24
N ARG A 37 -0.82 -10.85 12.49
CA ARG A 37 -1.50 -12.05 12.00
C ARG A 37 -2.83 -12.16 12.73
N ASN A 38 -3.92 -11.84 12.04
CA ASN A 38 -5.24 -12.22 12.52
C ASN A 38 -5.44 -13.71 12.21
N LEU A 39 -5.14 -14.57 13.18
CA LEU A 39 -5.59 -15.96 13.17
C LEU A 39 -7.06 -15.93 13.53
N ALA A 40 -7.93 -15.81 12.53
CA ALA A 40 -9.35 -16.07 12.73
C ALA A 40 -9.47 -17.54 13.16
N VAL A 41 -9.82 -17.76 14.43
CA VAL A 41 -10.26 -19.04 15.00
C VAL A 41 -11.75 -19.19 14.73
#